data_AF-A0A7J5EI02-F1
#
_entry.id   AF-A0A7J5EI02-F1
#
_cell.length_a   1.000
_cell.length_b   1.000
_cell.length_c   1.000
_cell.angle_alpha   90.00
_cell.angle_beta   90.00
_cell.angle_gamma   90.00
#
_symmetry.space_group_name_H-M   'P 1'
#
loop_
_entity.id
_entity.type
_entity.pdbx_description
1 polymer ?
#
loop_
_entity_poly.entity_id
_entity_poly.type
_entity_poly.pdbx_seq_one_letter_code
_entity_poly.pdbx_strand_id
1 'polypeptide(L)'
;MARYAIGDIQGCMASLERLLAAIEYRPERDRLWLVGDLVNRGPRSADVLRWARAQGDAVVAVLGNHDLHLLARAAGTVEAKRRDSLDDVLGAPDRDELVD
;
A
#
# COMPACT_ATOMS: atom_id res chain seq x y z
N MET A 1 4.30 -18.94 -14.56
CA MET A 1 4.67 -17.87 -13.61
C MET A 1 4.45 -16.55 -14.32
N ALA A 2 3.38 -15.84 -13.98
CA ALA A 2 3.13 -14.51 -14.50
C ALA A 2 3.76 -13.46 -13.58
N ARG A 3 4.12 -12.30 -14.16
CA ARG A 3 4.54 -11.11 -13.41
C ARG A 3 3.61 -9.98 -13.80
N TYR A 4 2.99 -9.35 -12.81
CA TYR A 4 2.11 -8.21 -13.02
C TYR A 4 2.73 -6.97 -12.40
N ALA A 5 2.70 -5.86 -13.11
CA ALA A 5 2.98 -4.55 -12.56
C ALA A 5 1.65 -3.83 -12.33
N ILE A 6 1.39 -3.41 -11.10
CA ILE A 6 0.17 -2.69 -10.72
C ILE A 6 0.56 -1.26 -10.37
N GLY A 7 -0.18 -0.32 -10.97
CA GLY A 7 -0.08 1.12 -10.71
C GLY A 7 -0.53 1.52 -9.31
N ASP A 8 -0.69 2.82 -9.13
CA ASP A 8 -1.17 3.46 -7.91
C ASP A 8 -2.39 2.73 -7.33
N ILE A 9 -2.29 2.32 -6.06
CA ILE A 9 -3.41 1.71 -5.32
C ILE A 9 -4.12 2.77 -4.48
N GLN A 10 -3.36 3.69 -3.86
CA GLN A 10 -3.89 4.84 -3.14
C GLN A 10 -5.01 4.46 -2.15
N GLY A 11 -4.76 3.48 -1.28
CA GLY A 11 -5.71 3.01 -0.27
C GLY A 11 -6.99 2.36 -0.82
N CYS A 12 -7.07 2.07 -2.13
CA CYS A 12 -8.24 1.49 -2.78
C CYS A 12 -8.26 -0.03 -2.69
N MET A 13 -8.19 -0.57 -1.47
CA MET A 13 -8.07 -2.02 -1.24
C MET A 13 -9.19 -2.83 -1.91
N ALA A 14 -10.43 -2.33 -1.93
CA ALA A 14 -11.54 -3.01 -2.62
C ALA A 14 -11.32 -3.14 -4.14
N SER A 15 -10.68 -2.15 -4.76
CA SER A 15 -10.34 -2.19 -6.19
C SER A 15 -9.18 -3.14 -6.45
N LEU A 16 -8.19 -3.16 -5.56
CA LEU A 16 -7.10 -4.13 -5.61
C LEU A 16 -7.62 -5.57 -5.51
N GLU A 17 -8.50 -5.88 -4.55
CA GLU A 17 -9.14 -7.20 -4.41
C GLU A 17 -9.84 -7.65 -5.69
N ARG A 18 -10.62 -6.76 -6.32
CA ARG A 18 -11.29 -7.05 -7.60
C ARG A 18 -10.30 -7.28 -8.74
N LEU A 19 -9.24 -6.48 -8.82
CA LEU A 19 -8.20 -6.65 -9.83
C LEU A 19 -7.49 -8.00 -9.68
N LEU A 20 -7.07 -8.34 -8.45
CA LEU A 20 -6.39 -9.61 -8.15
C LEU A 20 -7.27 -10.82 -8.47
N ALA A 21 -8.57 -10.73 -8.19
CA ALA A 21 -9.54 -11.75 -8.57
C ALA A 21 -9.68 -11.87 -10.10
N ALA A 22 -9.74 -10.75 -10.81
CA ALA A 22 -9.89 -10.72 -12.27
C ALA A 22 -8.68 -11.30 -13.02
N ILE A 23 -7.47 -11.16 -12.46
CA ILE A 23 -6.24 -11.76 -13.02
C ILE A 23 -5.94 -13.15 -12.43
N GLU A 24 -6.83 -13.68 -11.58
CA GLU A 24 -6.68 -14.95 -10.88
C GLU A 24 -5.32 -15.10 -10.17
N TYR A 25 -4.90 -14.04 -9.47
CA TYR A 25 -3.60 -14.01 -8.80
C TYR A 25 -3.45 -15.15 -7.79
N ARG A 26 -2.29 -15.82 -7.83
CA ARG A 26 -1.88 -16.88 -6.90
C ARG A 26 -0.48 -16.57 -6.36
N PRO A 27 -0.31 -16.17 -5.08
CA PRO A 27 0.99 -15.79 -4.54
C PRO A 27 2.02 -16.93 -4.55
N GLU A 28 1.55 -18.18 -4.56
CA GLU A 28 2.41 -19.38 -4.63
C GLU A 28 3.06 -19.55 -6.01
N ARG A 29 2.49 -18.93 -7.06
CA ARG A 29 2.90 -19.14 -8.46
C ARG A 29 3.32 -17.86 -9.18
N ASP A 30 2.69 -16.74 -8.84
CA ASP A 30 2.80 -15.48 -9.55
C ASP A 30 3.56 -14.44 -8.70
N ARG A 31 3.92 -13.31 -9.32
CA ARG A 31 4.60 -12.20 -8.63
C ARG A 31 3.95 -10.87 -8.99
N LEU A 32 3.86 -9.98 -8.01
CA LEU A 32 3.34 -8.62 -8.18
C LEU A 32 4.44 -7.60 -7.94
N TRP A 33 4.45 -6.58 -8.79
CA TRP A 33 5.30 -5.41 -8.69
C TRP A 33 4.37 -4.22 -8.48
N LEU A 34 4.33 -3.67 -7.26
CA LEU A 34 3.56 -2.47 -6.95
C LEU A 34 4.46 -1.27 -7.21
N VAL A 35 4.08 -0.41 -8.14
CA VAL A 35 4.96 0.66 -8.65
C VAL A 35 4.93 1.94 -7.81
N GLY A 36 4.49 1.85 -6.55
CA GLY A 36 4.40 2.95 -5.59
C GLY A 36 2.98 3.49 -5.42
N ASP A 37 2.86 4.46 -4.51
CA ASP A 37 1.61 5.10 -4.12
C ASP A 37 0.56 4.08 -3.67
N LEU A 38 0.94 3.25 -2.70
CA LEU A 38 0.07 2.26 -2.08
C LEU A 38 -0.98 2.94 -1.18
N VAL A 39 -0.59 4.05 -0.56
CA VAL A 39 -1.36 4.77 0.46
C VAL A 39 -1.90 6.10 -0.04
N ASN A 40 -2.69 6.76 0.81
CA ASN A 40 -3.22 8.12 0.61
C ASN A 40 -4.37 8.17 -0.42
N ARG A 41 -5.17 9.23 -0.40
CA ARG A 41 -6.45 9.42 -1.14
C ARG A 41 -7.58 8.47 -0.73
N GLY A 42 -7.35 7.16 -0.79
CA GLY A 42 -8.34 6.15 -0.44
C GLY A 42 -8.48 5.93 1.06
N PRO A 43 -9.56 5.28 1.50
CA PRO A 43 -9.90 5.16 2.92
C PRO A 43 -9.27 3.96 3.63
N ARG A 44 -8.61 3.03 2.91
CA ARG A 44 -8.09 1.77 3.46
C ARG A 44 -6.60 1.59 3.18
N SER A 45 -5.79 2.64 3.37
CA SER A 45 -4.34 2.59 3.20
C SER A 45 -3.70 1.55 4.13
N ALA A 46 -4.13 1.48 5.39
CA ALA A 46 -3.60 0.50 6.35
C ALA A 46 -3.84 -0.95 5.89
N ASP A 47 -5.00 -1.25 5.32
CA ASP A 47 -5.31 -2.59 4.79
C ASP A 47 -4.43 -2.95 3.59
N VAL A 48 -4.15 -1.98 2.70
CA VAL A 48 -3.25 -2.18 1.56
C VAL A 48 -1.84 -2.54 2.05
N LEU A 49 -1.30 -1.80 3.02
CA LEU A 49 0.03 -2.05 3.59
C LEU A 49 0.10 -3.43 4.26
N ARG A 50 -0.88 -3.76 5.11
CA ARG A 50 -0.96 -5.08 5.76
C ARG A 50 -1.03 -6.21 4.74
N TRP A 51 -1.89 -6.06 3.73
CA TRP A 51 -2.04 -7.05 2.68
C TRP A 51 -0.73 -7.25 1.92
N ALA A 52 -0.07 -6.16 1.49
CA ALA A 52 1.17 -6.21 0.73
C ALA A 52 2.28 -6.88 1.54
N ARG A 53 2.46 -6.50 2.81
CA ARG A 53 3.43 -7.11 3.73
C ARG A 53 3.16 -8.60 3.95
N ALA A 54 1.89 -8.99 4.09
CA ALA A 54 1.51 -10.39 4.27
C ALA A 54 1.80 -11.27 3.04
N GLN A 55 2.04 -10.70 1.85
CA GLN A 55 2.41 -11.48 0.67
C GLN A 55 3.88 -11.95 0.67
N GLY A 56 4.74 -11.40 1.55
CA GLY A 56 6.17 -11.71 1.58
C GLY A 56 6.83 -11.54 0.21
N ASP A 57 7.67 -12.52 -0.16
CA ASP A 57 8.45 -12.50 -1.42
C ASP A 57 7.59 -12.56 -2.71
N ALA A 58 6.27 -12.74 -2.59
CA ALA A 58 5.38 -12.72 -3.75
C ALA A 58 5.11 -11.30 -4.27
N VAL A 59 5.32 -10.28 -3.42
CA VAL A 59 5.14 -8.86 -3.75
C VAL A 59 6.47 -8.13 -3.62
N VAL A 60 6.79 -7.35 -4.63
CA VAL A 60 7.84 -6.32 -4.58
C VAL A 60 7.15 -4.97 -4.71
N ALA A 61 7.47 -4.04 -3.82
CA ALA A 61 6.99 -2.67 -3.88
C ALA A 61 8.17 -1.71 -4.00
N VAL A 62 7.99 -0.64 -4.77
CA VAL A 62 8.87 0.53 -4.76
C VAL A 62 8.15 1.69 -4.09
N LEU A 63 8.90 2.62 -3.49
CA LEU A 63 8.32 3.78 -2.83
C LEU A 63 7.87 4.84 -3.84
N GLY A 64 6.60 5.19 -3.79
CA GLY A 64 6.03 6.36 -4.47
C GLY A 64 6.11 7.62 -3.60
N ASN A 65 5.70 8.76 -4.16
CA ASN A 65 5.73 10.04 -3.45
C ASN A 65 4.71 10.11 -2.31
N HIS A 66 3.56 9.43 -2.42
CA HIS A 66 2.58 9.36 -1.35
C HIS A 66 3.05 8.46 -0.20
N ASP A 67 3.80 7.40 -0.50
CA ASP A 67 4.42 6.53 0.50
C ASP A 67 5.51 7.29 1.27
N LEU A 68 6.40 8.00 0.56
CA LEU A 68 7.41 8.87 1.18
C LEU A 68 6.77 9.97 2.04
N HIS A 69 5.63 10.51 1.62
CA HIS A 69 4.90 11.49 2.41
C HIS A 69 4.34 10.89 3.71
N LEU A 70 3.84 9.65 3.68
CA LEU A 70 3.44 8.92 4.90
C LEU A 70 4.63 8.74 5.85
N LEU A 71 5.78 8.30 5.36
CA LEU A 71 6.99 8.14 6.18
C LEU A 71 7.41 9.46 6.82
N ALA A 72 7.38 10.56 6.06
CA ALA A 72 7.69 11.89 6.58
C ALA A 72 6.68 12.35 7.66
N ARG A 73 5.39 12.05 7.49
CA ARG A 73 4.32 12.32 8.48
C ARG A 73 4.54 11.49 9.74
N ALA A 74 4.86 10.22 9.59
CA ALA A 74 5.14 9.31 10.69
C ALA A 74 6.37 9.75 11.50
N ALA A 75 7.40 10.29 10.84
CA ALA A 75 8.58 10.86 11.48
C ALA A 75 8.34 12.26 12.10
N GLY A 76 7.15 12.86 11.94
CA GLY A 76 6.84 14.20 12.45
C GLY A 76 7.58 15.34 11.73
N THR A 77 8.10 15.08 10.53
CA THR A 77 8.88 16.06 9.75
C THR A 77 8.02 16.93 8.83
N VAL A 78 6.78 16.53 8.58
CA VAL A 78 5.82 17.26 7.75
C VAL A 78 4.42 17.25 8.36
N GLU A 79 3.71 18.34 8.14
CA GLU A 79 2.32 18.52 8.58
C GLU A 79 1.30 17.82 7.67
N ALA A 80 0.08 17.68 8.19
CA ALA A 80 -1.04 17.12 7.46
C ALA A 80 -1.43 18.02 6.29
N LYS A 81 -1.71 17.42 5.13
CA LYS A 81 -2.32 18.13 4.01
C LYS A 81 -3.83 17.96 4.11
N ARG A 82 -4.58 19.02 3.77
CA ARG A 82 -6.06 19.07 3.82
C ARG A 82 -6.78 17.88 3.14
N ARG A 83 -6.11 17.16 2.23
CA ARG A 83 -6.68 16.06 1.45
C ARG A 83 -5.87 14.77 1.56
N ASP A 84 -4.97 14.65 2.53
CA ASP A 84 -4.41 13.35 2.83
C ASP A 84 -5.41 12.50 3.63
N SER A 85 -5.27 11.18 3.52
CA SER A 85 -6.13 10.20 4.19
C SER A 85 -5.27 9.17 4.92
N LEU A 86 -4.22 9.66 5.59
CA LEU A 86 -3.18 8.82 6.21
C LEU A 86 -3.42 8.54 7.70
N ASP A 87 -4.44 9.16 8.29
CA ASP A 87 -4.78 8.95 9.71
C ASP A 87 -5.18 7.49 10.00
N ASP A 88 -5.64 6.75 8.99
CA ASP A 88 -5.94 5.32 9.10
C ASP A 88 -4.67 4.47 9.35
N VAL A 89 -3.52 4.87 8.79
CA VAL A 89 -2.21 4.27 9.05
C VAL A 89 -1.59 4.85 10.31
N LEU A 90 -1.57 6.18 10.44
CA LEU A 90 -0.88 6.88 11.53
C LEU A 90 -1.54 6.68 12.90
N GLY A 91 -2.83 6.37 12.93
CA GLY A 91 -3.58 6.02 14.13
C GLY A 91 -3.72 4.52 14.38
N ALA A 92 -3.16 3.66 13.50
CA ALA A 92 -3.28 2.22 13.64
C ALA A 92 -2.50 1.69 14.87
N PRO A 93 -3.00 0.66 15.57
CA PRO A 93 -2.27 0.05 16.70
C PRO A 93 -0.90 -0.52 16.32
N ASP A 94 -0.78 -1.00 15.08
CA ASP A 94 0.41 -1.57 14.45
C ASP A 94 1.15 -0.56 13.56
N ARG A 95 0.89 0.75 13.74
CA ARG A 95 1.48 1.85 12.94
C ARG A 95 2.97 1.65 12.69
N ASP A 96 3.74 1.38 13.74
CA ASP A 96 5.20 1.30 13.64
C ASP A 96 5.65 0.18 12.70
N GLU A 97 4.90 -0.91 12.61
CA GLU A 97 5.15 -1.99 11.63
C GLU A 97 4.72 -1.62 10.20
N LEU A 98 3.80 -0.69 10.05
CA LEU A 98 3.31 -0.24 8.74
C LEU A 98 4.21 0.82 8.10
N VAL A 99 5.09 1.45 8.88
CA VAL A 99 5.98 2.54 8.43
C VAL A 99 7.48 2.22 8.55
N ASP A 100 7.82 0.97 8.93
CA ASP A 100 9.18 0.41 8.92
C ASP A 100 9.54 -0.09 7.51
#